data_AF-A0A813KGS6-F1
#
_entry.id   AF-A0A813KGS6-F1
#
_cell.length_a   1.000
_cell.length_b   1.000
_cell.length_c   1.000
_cell.angle_alpha   90.00
_cell.angle_beta   90.00
_cell.angle_gamma   90.00
#
_symmetry.space_group_name_H-M   'P 1'
#
loop_
_entity.id
_entity.type
_entity.pdbx_description
1 polymer ?
#
loop_
_entity_poly.entity_id
_entity_poly.type
_entity_poly.pdbx_seq_one_letter_code
_entity_poly.pdbx_strand_id
1 'polypeptide(L)'
;MGWGLSDSMGKRLTALDLHVFASAMYEESEKDVMRIILNATEGTQLAGGIETEFLANFSQVGRWGLFKVPSAKALVLAIRGTTTRKDAMANIDLWGSIQTLQLVSRITPLLEVIPVQWLQRVNKMINLHPWMGDGEVYVKLLAFAADAKQRCIKDGYDLIITGHSLGGGLAQTVGARVHATAVTWSPVGVLYNMDRFNITERGVYRNIVNVQPDLDVVPLIDKQPGFTQRMLAPPPRFNATRSACQVASSTGFVAMLVAETWMQTASHKWGLDGFPRTECIDYRTVTCV
;
A
#
# COMPACT_ATOMS: atom_id res chain seq x y z
N MET A 1 15.59 -15.70 -0.40
CA MET A 1 14.73 -15.76 0.81
C MET A 1 13.48 -16.55 0.47
N GLY A 2 12.96 -17.34 1.40
CA GLY A 2 11.75 -18.13 1.19
C GLY A 2 10.87 -18.18 2.45
N TRP A 3 9.56 -18.23 2.26
CA TRP A 3 8.53 -18.13 3.30
C TRP A 3 7.62 -19.37 3.33
N GLY A 4 7.03 -19.67 4.49
CA GLY A 4 6.21 -20.86 4.76
C GLY A 4 6.83 -21.82 5.78
N LEU A 5 5.98 -22.64 6.41
CA LEU A 5 6.37 -23.60 7.48
C LEU A 5 6.82 -24.97 6.97
N SER A 6 7.10 -25.11 5.66
CA SER A 6 7.55 -26.40 5.13
C SER A 6 8.97 -26.74 5.63
N ASP A 7 9.06 -27.82 6.41
CA ASP A 7 10.31 -28.40 6.93
C ASP A 7 11.06 -29.23 5.87
N SER A 8 10.41 -29.55 4.75
CA SER A 8 11.07 -30.24 3.63
C SER A 8 11.90 -29.23 2.83
N MET A 9 13.20 -29.50 2.67
CA MET A 9 14.21 -28.63 2.01
C MET A 9 13.84 -28.26 0.55
N GLY A 10 12.89 -27.35 0.34
CA GLY A 10 12.61 -26.78 -0.99
C GLY A 10 11.25 -26.11 -1.18
N LYS A 11 10.19 -26.50 -0.47
CA LYS A 11 8.82 -26.02 -0.75
C LYS A 11 8.49 -24.74 0.01
N ARG A 12 9.17 -23.64 -0.32
CA ARG A 12 8.89 -22.31 0.25
C ARG A 12 8.49 -21.35 -0.85
N LEU A 13 7.62 -20.40 -0.52
CA LEU A 13 7.27 -19.29 -1.40
C LEU A 13 8.47 -18.36 -1.50
N THR A 14 8.89 -18.02 -2.71
CA THR A 14 9.88 -16.97 -2.96
C THR A 14 9.21 -15.61 -3.08
N ALA A 15 10.01 -14.56 -3.19
CA ALA A 15 9.47 -13.21 -3.39
C ALA A 15 8.72 -13.16 -4.73
N LEU A 16 9.30 -13.74 -5.79
CA LEU A 16 8.67 -13.75 -7.11
C LEU A 16 7.33 -14.51 -7.11
N ASP A 17 7.21 -15.60 -6.35
CA ASP A 17 5.92 -16.28 -6.19
C ASP A 17 4.89 -15.35 -5.56
N LEU A 18 5.27 -14.63 -4.49
CA LEU A 18 4.40 -13.66 -3.82
C LEU A 18 4.07 -12.45 -4.71
N HIS A 19 4.93 -12.10 -5.66
CA HIS A 19 4.63 -11.10 -6.69
C HIS A 19 3.53 -11.58 -7.63
N VAL A 20 3.56 -12.85 -8.05
CA VAL A 20 2.52 -13.44 -8.91
C VAL A 20 1.15 -13.32 -8.24
N PHE A 21 1.04 -13.67 -6.95
CA PHE A 21 -0.21 -13.52 -6.21
C PHE A 21 -0.67 -12.04 -6.17
N ALA A 22 0.23 -11.09 -5.89
CA ALA A 22 -0.11 -9.67 -5.87
C ALA A 22 -0.58 -9.13 -7.24
N SER A 23 0.08 -9.57 -8.32
CA SER A 23 -0.25 -9.15 -9.69
C SER A 23 -1.52 -9.81 -10.21
N ALA A 24 -1.78 -11.07 -9.86
CA ALA A 24 -2.99 -11.78 -10.26
C ALA A 24 -4.28 -11.10 -9.74
N MET A 25 -4.21 -10.41 -8.59
CA MET A 25 -5.35 -9.72 -7.99
C MET A 25 -5.96 -8.60 -8.86
N TYR A 26 -5.26 -8.19 -9.93
CA TYR A 26 -5.74 -7.21 -10.91
C TYR A 26 -6.74 -7.79 -11.92
N GLU A 27 -6.83 -9.11 -12.06
CA GLU A 27 -7.79 -9.77 -12.96
C GLU A 27 -9.19 -9.80 -12.37
N GLU A 28 -10.24 -9.59 -13.15
CA GLU A 28 -11.61 -9.51 -12.61
C GLU A 28 -12.12 -10.85 -12.07
N SER A 29 -11.96 -11.91 -12.86
CA SER A 29 -12.54 -13.21 -12.58
C SER A 29 -11.62 -14.09 -11.72
N GLU A 30 -12.20 -14.90 -10.82
CA GLU A 30 -11.42 -15.89 -10.06
C GLU A 30 -10.68 -16.87 -10.97
N LYS A 31 -11.30 -17.23 -12.10
CA LYS A 31 -10.71 -18.12 -13.10
C LYS A 31 -9.42 -17.54 -13.67
N ASP A 32 -9.38 -16.25 -13.95
CA ASP A 32 -8.19 -15.58 -14.48
C ASP A 32 -7.11 -15.40 -13.41
N VAL A 33 -7.52 -15.03 -12.19
CA VAL A 33 -6.61 -14.98 -11.02
C VAL A 33 -5.91 -16.34 -10.85
N MET A 34 -6.68 -17.42 -10.80
CA MET A 34 -6.14 -18.77 -10.60
C MET A 34 -5.36 -19.26 -11.82
N ARG A 35 -5.77 -18.92 -13.05
CA ARG A 35 -5.00 -19.24 -14.26
C ARG A 35 -3.59 -18.63 -14.21
N ILE A 36 -3.46 -17.37 -13.79
CA ILE A 36 -2.14 -16.73 -13.67
C ILE A 36 -1.29 -17.44 -12.60
N ILE A 37 -1.85 -17.71 -11.42
CA ILE A 37 -1.15 -18.34 -10.31
C ILE A 37 -0.70 -19.77 -10.68
N LEU A 38 -1.60 -20.56 -11.27
CA LEU A 38 -1.33 -21.95 -11.64
C LEU A 38 -0.31 -22.04 -12.78
N ASN A 39 -0.43 -21.20 -13.81
CA ASN A 39 0.54 -21.16 -14.91
C ASN A 39 1.93 -20.74 -14.42
N ALA A 40 2.02 -19.78 -13.51
CA ALA A 40 3.30 -19.33 -12.97
C ALA A 40 3.96 -20.35 -12.05
N THR A 41 3.17 -21.23 -11.44
CA THR A 41 3.67 -22.30 -10.55
C THR A 41 3.81 -23.65 -11.28
N GLU A 42 3.42 -23.73 -12.55
CA GLU A 42 3.54 -24.95 -13.37
C GLU A 42 5.01 -25.39 -13.48
N GLY A 43 5.27 -26.67 -13.25
CA GLY A 43 6.63 -27.23 -13.25
C GLY A 43 7.50 -26.82 -12.06
N THR A 44 6.97 -26.06 -11.10
CA THR A 44 7.69 -25.68 -9.87
C THR A 44 7.38 -26.64 -8.70
N GLN A 45 8.09 -26.49 -7.59
CA GLN A 45 7.82 -27.24 -6.35
C GLN A 45 6.50 -26.84 -5.67
N LEU A 46 5.89 -25.74 -6.13
CA LEU A 46 4.59 -25.25 -5.68
C LEU A 46 3.44 -25.77 -6.55
N ALA A 47 3.73 -26.47 -7.65
CA ALA A 47 2.73 -27.06 -8.52
C ALA A 47 1.92 -28.12 -7.75
N GLY A 48 0.68 -27.78 -7.39
CA GLY A 48 -0.29 -28.73 -6.82
C GLY A 48 -1.02 -28.21 -5.58
N GLY A 49 -2.35 -28.29 -5.63
CA GLY A 49 -3.23 -28.02 -4.50
C GLY A 49 -3.35 -26.55 -4.10
N ILE A 50 -2.93 -25.61 -4.96
CA ILE A 50 -3.18 -24.19 -4.71
C ILE A 50 -4.67 -23.93 -4.92
N GLU A 51 -5.33 -23.42 -3.89
CA GLU A 51 -6.78 -23.23 -3.85
C GLU A 51 -7.12 -21.81 -3.39
N THR A 52 -8.16 -21.22 -3.98
CA THR A 52 -8.76 -19.99 -3.45
C THR A 52 -9.61 -20.35 -2.23
N GLU A 53 -9.29 -19.81 -1.05
CA GLU A 53 -10.20 -19.88 0.09
C GLU A 53 -11.24 -18.76 0.06
N PHE A 54 -10.82 -17.58 -0.41
CA PHE A 54 -11.67 -16.40 -0.48
C PHE A 54 -11.17 -15.46 -1.56
N LEU A 55 -12.10 -14.83 -2.27
CA LEU A 55 -11.79 -13.74 -3.19
C LEU A 55 -12.88 -12.68 -3.12
N ALA A 56 -12.49 -11.45 -2.75
CA ALA A 56 -13.44 -10.33 -2.73
C ALA A 56 -13.91 -9.97 -4.14
N ASN A 57 -15.10 -9.38 -4.23
CA ASN A 57 -15.64 -8.86 -5.50
C ASN A 57 -14.68 -7.81 -6.11
N PHE A 58 -14.58 -7.75 -7.44
CA PHE A 58 -13.67 -6.82 -8.11
C PHE A 58 -13.93 -5.34 -7.80
N SER A 59 -15.18 -4.97 -7.50
CA SER A 59 -15.58 -3.62 -7.11
C SER A 59 -15.16 -3.22 -5.69
N GLN A 60 -14.70 -4.17 -4.87
CA GLN A 60 -14.20 -3.91 -3.54
C GLN A 60 -12.92 -3.07 -3.60
N VAL A 61 -12.89 -1.97 -2.86
CA VAL A 61 -11.70 -1.14 -2.70
C VAL A 61 -10.60 -1.95 -2.02
N GLY A 62 -9.40 -1.91 -2.58
CA GLY A 62 -8.26 -2.68 -2.09
C GLY A 62 -8.53 -4.18 -2.08
N ARG A 63 -9.30 -4.69 -3.07
CA ARG A 63 -9.70 -6.10 -3.21
C ARG A 63 -8.61 -7.06 -2.70
N TRP A 64 -9.00 -8.00 -1.83
CA TRP A 64 -8.10 -9.02 -1.32
C TRP A 64 -8.57 -10.44 -1.62
N GLY A 65 -7.62 -11.35 -1.74
CA GLY A 65 -7.83 -12.78 -1.91
C GLY A 65 -6.97 -13.56 -0.92
N LEU A 66 -7.48 -14.69 -0.46
CA LEU A 66 -6.79 -15.61 0.43
C LEU A 66 -6.61 -16.94 -0.30
N PHE A 67 -5.36 -17.34 -0.47
CA PHE A 67 -4.99 -18.52 -1.23
C PHE A 67 -4.25 -19.51 -0.34
N LYS A 68 -4.69 -20.76 -0.37
CA LYS A 68 -4.02 -21.85 0.33
C LYS A 68 -2.94 -22.43 -0.54
N VAL A 69 -1.73 -22.55 0.00
CA VAL A 69 -0.57 -23.18 -0.65
C VAL A 69 -0.10 -24.34 0.23
N PRO A 70 -0.70 -25.54 0.08
CA PRO A 70 -0.43 -26.69 0.96
C PRO A 70 1.03 -27.14 0.94
N SER A 71 1.66 -27.09 -0.24
CA SER A 71 3.07 -27.46 -0.44
C SER A 71 4.02 -26.64 0.45
N ALA A 72 3.70 -25.36 0.67
CA ALA A 72 4.46 -24.44 1.51
C ALA A 72 3.95 -24.34 2.96
N LYS A 73 2.84 -25.02 3.29
CA LYS A 73 2.07 -24.82 4.53
C LYS A 73 1.85 -23.32 4.80
N ALA A 74 1.33 -22.61 3.79
CA ALA A 74 1.10 -21.17 3.88
C ALA A 74 -0.29 -20.78 3.37
N LEU A 75 -0.90 -19.80 4.01
CA LEU A 75 -1.98 -19.00 3.45
C LEU A 75 -1.39 -17.68 2.96
N VAL A 76 -1.65 -17.35 1.70
CA VAL A 76 -1.21 -16.10 1.07
C VAL A 76 -2.40 -15.15 1.00
N LEU A 77 -2.33 -14.06 1.74
CA LEU A 77 -3.27 -12.94 1.66
C LEU A 77 -2.72 -11.92 0.66
N ALA A 78 -3.29 -11.87 -0.54
CA ALA A 78 -2.89 -10.92 -1.59
C ALA A 78 -3.86 -9.75 -1.66
N ILE A 79 -3.33 -8.53 -1.69
CA ILE A 79 -4.11 -7.28 -1.68
C ILE A 79 -3.82 -6.48 -2.96
N ARG A 80 -4.87 -6.14 -3.70
CA ARG A 80 -4.80 -5.37 -4.94
C ARG A 80 -4.44 -3.91 -4.67
N GLY A 81 -3.64 -3.34 -5.56
CA GLY A 81 -3.45 -1.89 -5.64
C GLY A 81 -4.58 -1.19 -6.39
N THR A 82 -4.27 0.01 -6.89
CA THR A 82 -5.25 0.90 -7.54
C THR A 82 -5.62 0.43 -8.94
N THR A 83 -6.88 0.05 -9.16
CA THR A 83 -7.44 -0.17 -10.51
C THR A 83 -8.70 0.64 -10.77
N THR A 84 -9.52 0.86 -9.73
CA THR A 84 -10.78 1.59 -9.84
C THR A 84 -10.65 3.03 -9.34
N ARG A 85 -11.58 3.89 -9.74
CA ARG A 85 -11.68 5.25 -9.20
C ARG A 85 -11.85 5.27 -7.67
N LYS A 86 -12.52 4.26 -7.10
CA LYS A 86 -12.68 4.13 -5.66
C LYS A 86 -11.36 3.77 -4.96
N ASP A 87 -10.52 2.94 -5.57
CA ASP A 87 -9.16 2.70 -5.06
C ASP A 87 -8.32 3.98 -5.06
N ALA A 88 -8.49 4.84 -6.08
CA ALA A 88 -7.81 6.13 -6.13
C ALA A 88 -8.30 7.07 -5.01
N MET A 89 -9.61 7.10 -4.72
CA MET A 89 -10.16 7.87 -3.60
C MET A 89 -9.66 7.34 -2.25
N ALA A 90 -9.58 6.02 -2.07
CA ALA A 90 -9.01 5.44 -0.85
C ALA A 90 -7.51 5.74 -0.70
N ASN A 91 -6.75 5.76 -1.79
CA ASN A 91 -5.36 6.20 -1.76
C ASN A 91 -5.22 7.65 -1.28
N ILE A 92 -6.13 8.53 -1.70
CA ILE A 92 -6.18 9.93 -1.24
C ILE A 92 -6.58 10.01 0.23
N ASP A 93 -7.60 9.28 0.68
CA ASP A 93 -8.01 9.28 2.08
C ASP A 93 -6.87 8.85 3.01
N LEU A 94 -6.16 7.79 2.63
CA LEU A 94 -5.16 7.14 3.45
C LEU A 94 -3.78 7.83 3.38
N TRP A 95 -3.34 8.27 2.19
CA TRP A 95 -2.00 8.83 1.96
C TRP A 95 -2.00 10.26 1.40
N GLY A 96 -3.16 10.87 1.13
CA GLY A 96 -3.24 12.20 0.53
C GLY A 96 -2.63 13.31 1.39
N SER A 97 -2.73 13.20 2.73
CA SER A 97 -2.11 14.18 3.63
C SER A 97 -0.59 14.20 3.52
N ILE A 98 0.04 13.02 3.51
CA ILE A 98 1.50 12.94 3.42
C ILE A 98 2.02 13.27 2.02
N GLN A 99 1.29 12.89 0.96
CA GLN A 99 1.61 13.30 -0.40
C GLN A 99 1.63 14.82 -0.53
N THR A 100 0.64 15.49 0.06
CA THR A 100 0.53 16.95 0.07
C THR A 100 1.70 17.59 0.82
N LEU A 101 2.02 17.07 2.01
CA LEU A 101 3.16 17.55 2.80
C LEU A 101 4.49 17.34 2.05
N GLN A 102 4.66 16.22 1.36
CA GLN A 102 5.84 15.95 0.54
C GLN A 102 5.95 16.89 -0.66
N LEU A 103 4.83 17.31 -1.25
CA LEU A 103 4.82 18.31 -2.33
C LEU A 103 5.22 19.68 -1.80
N VAL A 104 4.64 20.13 -0.69
CA VAL A 104 5.04 21.38 -0.01
C VAL A 104 6.50 21.32 0.40
N SER A 105 6.98 20.14 0.83
CA SER A 105 8.35 19.96 1.28
C SER A 105 9.41 20.12 0.18
N ARG A 106 9.00 20.15 -1.10
CA ARG A 106 9.90 20.46 -2.22
C ARG A 106 10.22 21.96 -2.32
N ILE A 107 9.35 22.80 -1.77
CA ILE A 107 9.47 24.26 -1.79
C ILE A 107 10.11 24.73 -0.48
N THR A 108 9.72 24.14 0.64
CA THR A 108 10.26 24.42 1.97
C THR A 108 10.71 23.12 2.64
N PRO A 109 11.84 23.03 3.36
CA PRO A 109 12.33 21.75 3.91
C PRO A 109 11.55 21.26 5.16
N LEU A 110 10.21 21.28 5.10
CA LEU A 110 9.32 21.02 6.22
C LEU A 110 9.50 19.62 6.82
N LEU A 111 9.65 18.59 5.98
CA LEU A 111 9.77 17.20 6.42
C LEU A 111 11.16 16.84 6.97
N GLU A 112 12.15 17.70 6.77
CA GLU A 112 13.51 17.53 7.32
C GLU A 112 13.64 18.19 8.69
N VAL A 113 12.90 19.28 8.92
CA VAL A 113 12.94 20.03 10.19
C VAL A 113 11.97 19.47 11.22
N ILE A 114 10.79 18.99 10.81
CA ILE A 114 9.78 18.49 11.75
C ILE A 114 10.10 17.07 12.20
N PRO A 115 10.13 16.78 13.52
CA PRO A 115 10.33 15.43 14.02
C PRO A 115 9.26 14.44 13.51
N VAL A 116 9.67 13.23 13.14
CA VAL A 116 8.79 12.20 12.55
C VAL A 116 7.58 11.90 13.45
N GLN A 117 7.77 11.86 14.77
CA GLN A 117 6.70 11.57 15.74
C GLN A 117 5.64 12.68 15.80
N TRP A 118 6.00 13.91 15.43
CA TRP A 118 5.02 14.99 15.29
C TRP A 118 4.18 14.81 14.03
N LEU A 119 4.81 14.48 12.90
CA LEU A 119 4.12 14.21 11.64
C LEU A 119 3.15 13.03 11.77
N GLN A 120 3.56 11.95 12.45
CA GLN A 120 2.71 10.79 12.74
C GLN A 120 1.46 11.17 13.55
N ARG A 121 1.64 11.94 14.63
CA ARG A 121 0.53 12.41 15.48
C ARG A 121 -0.42 13.33 14.73
N VAL A 122 0.10 14.23 13.89
CA VAL A 122 -0.71 15.11 13.06
C VAL A 122 -1.50 14.30 12.03
N ASN A 123 -0.85 13.37 11.31
CA ASN A 123 -1.52 12.50 10.35
C ASN A 123 -2.61 11.63 10.97
N LYS A 124 -2.44 11.18 12.22
CA LYS A 124 -3.48 10.47 12.97
C LYS A 124 -4.72 11.34 13.24
N MET A 125 -4.53 12.64 13.47
CA MET A 125 -5.63 13.58 13.73
C MET A 125 -6.39 13.98 12.46
N ILE A 126 -5.73 13.94 11.30
CA ILE A 126 -6.36 14.21 10.01
C ILE A 126 -7.19 13.00 9.63
N ASN A 127 -8.49 13.08 9.89
CA ASN A 127 -9.43 12.06 9.49
C ASN A 127 -10.22 12.60 8.27
N LEU A 128 -9.81 12.24 7.06
CA LEU A 128 -10.56 12.53 5.83
C LEU A 128 -11.79 11.61 5.65
N HIS A 129 -11.94 10.65 6.57
CA HIS A 129 -13.04 9.70 6.69
C HIS A 129 -14.45 10.30 6.53
N PRO A 130 -14.79 11.48 7.13
CA PRO A 130 -16.11 12.08 6.97
C PRO A 130 -16.41 12.57 5.55
N TRP A 131 -15.38 12.79 4.72
CA TRP A 131 -15.52 13.33 3.37
C TRP A 131 -15.48 12.26 2.28
N MET A 132 -14.99 11.05 2.57
CA MET A 132 -14.71 10.02 1.54
C MET A 132 -15.24 8.61 1.85
N GLY A 133 -15.93 8.38 2.97
CA GLY A 133 -16.82 7.23 3.18
C GLY A 133 -16.18 5.84 3.38
N ASP A 134 -14.87 5.69 3.24
CA ASP A 134 -14.26 4.37 2.97
C ASP A 134 -13.26 3.85 4.02
N GLY A 135 -13.10 4.48 5.19
CA GLY A 135 -12.17 3.91 6.18
C GLY A 135 -12.70 2.64 6.88
N GLU A 136 -13.83 2.08 6.43
CA GLU A 136 -14.18 0.68 6.63
C GLU A 136 -13.21 -0.29 5.95
N VAL A 137 -12.57 0.08 4.83
CA VAL A 137 -11.74 -0.86 4.04
C VAL A 137 -10.57 -1.39 4.88
N TYR A 138 -9.83 -0.48 5.53
CA TYR A 138 -8.73 -0.88 6.42
C TYR A 138 -9.22 -1.72 7.59
N VAL A 139 -10.33 -1.33 8.24
CA VAL A 139 -10.88 -2.04 9.40
C VAL A 139 -11.34 -3.45 9.01
N LYS A 140 -12.05 -3.59 7.89
CA LYS A 140 -12.52 -4.87 7.35
C LYS A 140 -11.35 -5.78 6.98
N LEU A 141 -10.34 -5.24 6.28
CA LEU A 141 -9.16 -5.98 5.90
C LEU A 141 -8.34 -6.43 7.13
N LEU A 142 -8.18 -5.55 8.13
CA LEU A 142 -7.48 -5.88 9.37
C LEU A 142 -8.21 -6.99 10.14
N ALA A 143 -9.53 -6.91 10.27
CA ALA A 143 -10.34 -7.95 10.91
C ALA A 143 -10.22 -9.29 10.17
N PHE A 144 -10.31 -9.26 8.83
CA PHE A 144 -10.14 -10.45 7.99
C PHE A 144 -8.75 -11.09 8.16
N ALA A 145 -7.69 -10.29 8.16
CA ALA A 145 -6.33 -10.79 8.33
C ALA A 145 -6.07 -11.34 9.74
N ALA A 146 -6.68 -10.75 10.77
CA ALA A 146 -6.59 -11.27 12.13
C ALA A 146 -7.27 -12.64 12.25
N ASP A 147 -8.45 -12.82 11.65
CA ASP A 147 -9.12 -14.14 11.57
C ASP A 147 -8.25 -15.16 10.82
N ALA A 148 -7.76 -14.80 9.63
CA ALA A 148 -6.90 -15.66 8.84
C ALA A 148 -5.63 -16.08 9.61
N LYS A 149 -5.05 -15.18 10.42
CA LYS A 149 -3.89 -15.49 11.26
C LYS A 149 -4.23 -16.52 12.33
N GLN A 150 -5.38 -16.39 12.99
CA GLN A 150 -5.82 -17.36 14.00
C GLN A 150 -6.08 -18.74 13.37
N ARG A 151 -6.69 -18.79 12.17
CA ARG A 151 -6.87 -20.03 11.42
C ARG A 151 -5.53 -20.67 11.05
N CYS A 152 -4.56 -19.89 10.58
CA CYS A 152 -3.21 -20.37 10.29
C CYS A 152 -2.56 -21.03 11.52
N ILE A 153 -2.65 -20.38 12.69
CA ILE A 153 -2.09 -20.91 13.95
C ILE A 153 -2.74 -22.25 14.30
N LYS A 154 -4.07 -22.34 14.17
CA LYS A 154 -4.83 -23.55 14.47
C LYS A 154 -4.50 -24.71 13.53
N ASP A 155 -4.41 -24.43 12.23
CA ASP A 155 -4.28 -25.45 11.19
C ASP A 155 -2.82 -25.79 10.84
N GLY A 156 -1.85 -25.11 11.46
CA GLY A 156 -0.42 -25.35 11.25
C GLY A 156 0.12 -24.75 9.95
N TYR A 157 -0.39 -23.58 9.55
CA TYR A 157 0.03 -22.80 8.38
C TYR A 157 0.73 -21.50 8.80
N ASP A 158 1.55 -20.92 7.92
CA ASP A 158 1.97 -19.53 8.03
C ASP A 158 0.98 -18.60 7.34
N LEU A 159 0.82 -17.37 7.85
CA LEU A 159 0.14 -16.30 7.12
C LEU A 159 1.20 -15.41 6.49
N ILE A 160 1.18 -15.30 5.16
CA ILE A 160 2.03 -14.40 4.40
C ILE A 160 1.14 -13.40 3.67
N ILE A 161 1.46 -12.12 3.78
CA ILE A 161 0.70 -11.05 3.15
C ILE A 161 1.53 -10.47 2.01
N THR A 162 0.89 -10.19 0.87
CA THR A 162 1.53 -9.57 -0.29
C THR A 162 0.62 -8.53 -0.93
N GLY A 163 1.22 -7.60 -1.65
CA GLY A 163 0.48 -6.56 -2.36
C GLY A 163 1.41 -5.64 -3.14
N HIS A 164 0.83 -4.95 -4.13
CA HIS A 164 1.51 -4.00 -4.99
C HIS A 164 0.95 -2.58 -4.82
N SER A 165 1.80 -1.54 -4.90
CA SER A 165 1.38 -0.13 -4.85
C SER A 165 0.54 0.18 -3.58
N LEU A 166 -0.69 0.66 -3.72
CA LEU A 166 -1.65 0.84 -2.61
C LEU A 166 -1.84 -0.44 -1.78
N GLY A 167 -2.00 -1.58 -2.45
CA GLY A 167 -2.18 -2.88 -1.81
C GLY A 167 -0.94 -3.32 -1.04
N GLY A 168 0.24 -2.87 -1.47
CA GLY A 168 1.49 -3.03 -0.74
C GLY A 168 1.53 -2.21 0.55
N GLY A 169 1.04 -0.95 0.52
CA GLY A 169 0.89 -0.13 1.73
C GLY A 169 -0.08 -0.75 2.75
N LEU A 170 -1.22 -1.26 2.27
CA LEU A 170 -2.18 -2.00 3.10
C LEU A 170 -1.58 -3.30 3.66
N ALA A 171 -0.86 -4.07 2.83
CA ALA A 171 -0.18 -5.30 3.25
C ALA A 171 0.86 -5.05 4.35
N GLN A 172 1.70 -4.02 4.20
CA GLN A 172 2.65 -3.57 5.23
C GLN A 172 1.93 -3.29 6.54
N THR A 173 0.87 -2.50 6.45
CA THR A 173 0.13 -2.04 7.63
C THR A 173 -0.51 -3.20 8.37
N VAL A 174 -1.23 -4.05 7.65
CA VAL A 174 -1.95 -5.19 8.21
C VAL A 174 -0.95 -6.23 8.74
N GLY A 175 0.11 -6.54 8.01
CA GLY A 175 1.15 -7.48 8.44
C GLY A 175 1.83 -7.03 9.74
N ALA A 176 2.14 -5.74 9.88
CA ALA A 176 2.67 -5.19 11.12
C ALA A 176 1.69 -5.33 12.30
N ARG A 177 0.38 -5.14 12.06
CA ARG A 177 -0.67 -5.22 13.09
C ARG A 177 -0.97 -6.64 13.57
N VAL A 178 -1.03 -7.60 12.65
CA VAL A 178 -1.38 -9.00 12.96
C VAL A 178 -0.16 -9.89 13.18
N HIS A 179 1.04 -9.28 13.16
CA HIS A 179 2.32 -9.97 13.30
C HIS A 179 2.48 -11.11 12.28
N ALA A 180 2.14 -10.82 11.03
CA ALA A 180 2.33 -11.70 9.88
C ALA A 180 3.34 -11.11 8.92
N THR A 181 4.10 -11.98 8.26
CA THR A 181 5.13 -11.54 7.31
C THR A 181 4.45 -10.90 6.09
N ALA A 182 4.85 -9.67 5.75
CA ALA A 182 4.40 -8.96 4.57
C ALA A 182 5.56 -8.78 3.59
N VAL A 183 5.44 -9.33 2.38
CA VAL A 183 6.38 -9.12 1.27
C VAL A 183 5.68 -8.30 0.22
N THR A 184 6.14 -7.06 0.00
CA THR A 184 5.37 -6.08 -0.78
C THR A 184 6.17 -5.51 -1.95
N TRP A 185 5.45 -5.07 -2.97
CA TRP A 185 6.01 -4.68 -4.27
C TRP A 185 5.68 -3.22 -4.56
N SER A 186 6.71 -2.40 -4.74
CA SER A 186 6.54 -0.97 -4.99
C SER A 186 5.51 -0.30 -4.07
N PRO A 187 5.51 -0.59 -2.76
CA PRO A 187 4.43 -0.14 -1.90
C PRO A 187 4.53 1.36 -1.66
N VAL A 188 3.41 2.03 -1.37
CA VAL A 188 3.47 3.33 -0.68
C VAL A 188 4.08 3.15 0.71
N GLY A 189 4.83 4.15 1.19
CA GLY A 189 5.47 4.09 2.51
C GLY A 189 4.45 4.19 3.64
N VAL A 190 4.90 3.88 4.86
CA VAL A 190 4.03 3.89 6.05
C VAL A 190 4.63 4.64 7.25
N LEU A 191 5.85 5.18 7.12
CA LEU A 191 6.55 5.80 8.25
C LEU A 191 5.76 6.94 8.87
N TYR A 192 5.25 7.86 8.07
CA TYR A 192 4.52 9.03 8.56
C TYR A 192 3.07 8.71 8.92
N ASN A 193 2.57 7.53 8.56
CA ASN A 193 1.23 7.06 8.90
C ASN A 193 1.21 6.00 10.01
N MET A 194 2.34 5.75 10.68
CA MET A 194 2.41 4.68 11.69
C MET A 194 1.37 4.82 12.80
N ASP A 195 1.23 6.03 13.36
CA ASP A 195 0.25 6.32 14.41
C ASP A 195 -1.20 6.24 13.91
N ARG A 196 -1.45 6.63 12.66
CA ARG A 196 -2.78 6.56 12.04
C ARG A 196 -3.25 5.11 11.94
N PHE A 197 -2.35 4.21 11.57
CA PHE A 197 -2.66 2.79 11.46
C PHE A 197 -2.41 1.98 12.73
N ASN A 198 -1.92 2.61 13.80
CA ASN A 198 -1.52 1.96 15.05
C ASN A 198 -0.45 0.87 14.83
N ILE A 199 0.50 1.09 13.91
CA ILE A 199 1.65 0.19 13.68
C ILE A 199 2.86 0.67 14.46
N THR A 200 3.69 -0.27 14.91
CA THR A 200 4.92 0.03 15.63
C THR A 200 6.13 -0.19 14.73
N GLU A 201 7.19 0.57 14.95
CA GLU A 201 8.47 0.37 14.24
C GLU A 201 8.94 -1.08 14.34
N ARG A 202 8.91 -1.67 15.54
CA ARG A 202 9.28 -3.07 15.76
C ARG A 202 8.46 -4.03 14.90
N GLY A 203 7.16 -3.78 14.75
CA GLY A 203 6.28 -4.58 13.90
C GLY A 203 6.70 -4.50 12.43
N VAL A 204 7.06 -3.30 11.96
CA VAL A 204 7.59 -3.12 10.60
C VAL A 204 8.93 -3.83 10.43
N TYR A 205 9.93 -3.53 11.25
CA TYR A 205 11.28 -4.08 11.10
C TYR A 205 11.33 -5.61 11.16
N ARG A 206 10.41 -6.25 11.90
CA ARG A 206 10.37 -7.71 12.02
C ARG A 206 9.60 -8.41 10.92
N ASN A 207 8.54 -7.78 10.42
CA ASN A 207 7.55 -8.49 9.61
C ASN A 207 7.52 -8.02 8.16
N ILE A 208 8.18 -6.92 7.81
CA ILE A 208 8.02 -6.28 6.49
C ILE A 208 9.29 -6.41 5.65
N VAL A 209 9.09 -6.89 4.42
CA VAL A 209 10.08 -6.93 3.35
C VAL A 209 9.52 -6.18 2.16
N ASN A 210 10.13 -5.06 1.81
CA ASN A 210 9.73 -4.25 0.67
C ASN A 210 10.64 -4.54 -0.52
N VAL A 211 10.07 -4.68 -1.70
CA VAL A 211 10.81 -4.85 -2.96
C VAL A 211 10.46 -3.71 -3.88
N GLN A 212 11.47 -2.95 -4.32
CA GLN A 212 11.29 -1.70 -5.06
C GLN A 212 12.19 -1.66 -6.29
N PRO A 213 11.64 -1.56 -7.51
CA PRO A 213 12.41 -1.19 -8.68
C PRO A 213 12.97 0.22 -8.52
N ASP A 214 14.19 0.43 -9.00
CA ASP A 214 14.75 1.78 -9.15
C ASP A 214 13.91 2.57 -10.16
N LEU A 215 13.80 3.88 -9.95
CA LEU A 215 12.98 4.81 -10.74
C LEU A 215 11.46 4.68 -10.56
N ASP A 216 10.98 3.76 -9.72
CA ASP A 216 9.57 3.74 -9.35
C ASP A 216 9.24 4.95 -8.45
N VAL A 217 8.19 5.69 -8.83
CA VAL A 217 7.74 6.89 -8.13
C VAL A 217 6.75 6.59 -7.00
N VAL A 218 6.10 5.42 -7.01
CA VAL A 218 5.11 5.05 -5.99
C VAL A 218 5.76 4.94 -4.60
N PRO A 219 6.91 4.29 -4.41
CA PRO A 219 7.56 4.19 -3.10
C PRO A 219 8.08 5.52 -2.54
N LEU A 220 8.08 6.59 -3.34
CA LEU A 220 8.44 7.94 -2.90
C LEU A 220 7.32 8.62 -2.10
N ILE A 221 6.09 8.09 -2.17
CA ILE A 221 4.97 8.52 -1.35
C ILE A 221 5.19 7.96 0.06
N ASP A 222 5.22 8.85 1.07
CA ASP A 222 5.65 8.55 2.43
C ASP A 222 7.12 8.01 2.43
N LYS A 223 7.64 7.56 3.57
CA LYS A 223 8.95 6.90 3.70
C LYS A 223 8.76 5.43 4.03
N GLN A 224 9.74 4.64 3.63
CA GLN A 224 9.77 3.19 3.76
C GLN A 224 10.56 2.83 5.03
N PRO A 225 9.90 2.43 6.11
CA PRO A 225 10.58 1.88 7.27
C PRO A 225 10.93 0.40 7.02
N GLY A 226 11.93 -0.13 7.70
CA GLY A 226 12.26 -1.56 7.62
C GLY A 226 13.18 -1.95 6.46
N PHE A 227 13.16 -3.24 6.11
CA PHE A 227 14.02 -3.82 5.08
C PHE A 227 13.44 -3.53 3.69
N THR A 228 14.25 -2.89 2.84
CA THR A 228 13.89 -2.59 1.44
C THR A 228 14.96 -3.15 0.51
N GLN A 229 14.58 -4.12 -0.32
CA GLN A 229 15.39 -4.61 -1.43
C GLN A 229 15.12 -3.74 -2.66
N ARG A 230 16.15 -3.05 -3.14
CA ARG A 230 16.11 -2.36 -4.42
C ARG A 230 16.48 -3.28 -5.57
N MET A 231 15.80 -3.14 -6.69
CA MET A 231 16.09 -3.85 -7.93
C MET A 231 16.44 -2.84 -9.01
N LEU A 232 17.57 -3.02 -9.66
CA LEU A 232 17.94 -2.18 -10.80
C LEU A 232 16.87 -2.33 -11.88
N ALA A 233 16.17 -1.24 -12.21
CA ALA A 233 15.40 -1.18 -13.44
C ALA A 233 16.39 -0.98 -14.60
N PRO A 234 16.31 -1.76 -15.70
CA PRO A 234 17.05 -1.40 -16.91
C PRO A 234 16.66 0.03 -17.31
N PRO A 235 17.63 0.87 -17.71
CA PRO A 235 17.39 2.28 -17.98
C PRO A 235 16.23 2.39 -18.97
N PRO A 236 15.11 3.00 -18.59
CA PRO A 236 14.03 3.13 -19.52
C PRO A 236 14.41 4.24 -20.50
N ARG A 237 14.05 4.08 -21.77
CA ARG A 237 13.74 5.24 -22.62
C ARG A 237 12.47 5.89 -22.05
N PHE A 238 12.58 6.60 -20.93
CA PHE A 238 11.45 7.19 -20.20
C PHE A 238 11.37 8.69 -20.41
N ASN A 239 10.18 9.14 -20.80
CA ASN A 239 9.76 10.53 -20.77
C ASN A 239 9.04 10.78 -19.43
N ALA A 240 9.79 11.21 -18.41
CA ALA A 240 9.32 11.42 -17.03
C ALA A 240 8.10 12.37 -16.91
N THR A 241 7.90 13.23 -17.90
CA THR A 241 6.80 14.19 -17.98
C THR A 241 5.43 13.51 -18.08
N ARG A 242 5.31 12.37 -18.76
CA ARG A 242 4.00 11.75 -19.04
C ARG A 242 3.41 11.04 -17.80
N SER A 243 4.25 10.36 -17.03
CA SER A 243 3.84 9.68 -15.79
C SER A 243 3.58 10.67 -14.65
N ALA A 244 4.39 11.72 -14.54
CA ALA A 244 4.16 12.80 -13.57
C ALA A 244 2.86 13.56 -13.87
N CYS A 245 2.54 13.83 -15.15
CA CYS A 245 1.27 14.44 -15.54
C CYS A 245 0.06 13.54 -15.31
N GLN A 246 0.18 12.22 -15.39
CA GLN A 246 -0.93 11.30 -15.12
C GLN A 246 -1.26 11.19 -13.61
N VAL A 247 -0.23 11.25 -12.76
CA VAL A 247 -0.40 11.34 -11.31
C VAL A 247 -0.89 12.74 -10.93
N ALA A 248 -0.26 13.81 -11.41
CA ALA A 248 -0.63 15.19 -11.10
C ALA A 248 -2.04 15.59 -11.61
N SER A 249 -2.49 15.08 -12.76
CA SER A 249 -3.83 15.38 -13.28
C SER A 249 -4.95 14.63 -12.54
N SER A 250 -4.65 13.48 -11.92
CA SER A 250 -5.61 12.75 -11.09
C SER A 250 -5.62 13.18 -9.63
N THR A 251 -4.54 13.78 -9.12
CA THR A 251 -4.40 14.15 -7.70
C THR A 251 -4.31 15.66 -7.42
N GLY A 252 -4.03 16.51 -8.40
CA GLY A 252 -3.72 17.94 -8.20
C GLY A 252 -4.85 18.76 -7.58
N PHE A 253 -6.10 18.54 -8.00
CA PHE A 253 -7.25 19.26 -7.45
C PHE A 253 -7.53 18.86 -5.99
N VAL A 254 -7.32 17.60 -5.63
CA VAL A 254 -7.62 17.07 -4.30
C VAL A 254 -6.47 17.31 -3.31
N ALA A 255 -5.22 17.33 -3.78
CA ALA A 255 -4.07 17.76 -2.97
C ALA A 255 -4.21 19.22 -2.50
N MET A 256 -4.77 20.11 -3.33
CA MET A 256 -5.10 21.48 -2.92
C MET A 256 -6.18 21.50 -1.82
N LEU A 257 -7.26 20.74 -1.97
CA LEU A 257 -8.33 20.62 -0.95
C LEU A 257 -7.81 20.07 0.39
N VAL A 258 -6.91 19.08 0.35
CA VAL A 258 -6.26 18.51 1.54
C VAL A 258 -5.31 19.53 2.19
N ALA A 259 -4.53 20.27 1.40
CA ALA A 259 -3.67 21.34 1.91
C ALA A 259 -4.50 22.44 2.60
N GLU A 260 -5.62 22.84 2.00
CA GLU A 260 -6.51 23.86 2.54
C GLU A 260 -7.17 23.39 3.84
N THR A 261 -7.68 22.16 3.88
CA THR A 261 -8.26 21.56 5.10
C THR A 261 -7.22 21.42 6.21
N TRP A 262 -5.98 21.06 5.86
CA TRP A 262 -4.87 20.96 6.80
C TRP A 262 -4.51 22.32 7.38
N MET A 263 -4.39 23.35 6.55
CA MET A 263 -4.12 24.72 6.97
C MET A 263 -5.25 25.30 7.82
N GLN A 264 -6.51 25.04 7.47
CA GLN A 264 -7.67 25.49 8.24
C GLN A 264 -7.75 24.80 9.62
N THR A 265 -7.54 23.49 9.65
CA THR A 265 -7.55 22.71 10.91
C THR A 265 -6.36 23.09 11.80
N ALA A 266 -5.19 23.34 11.22
CA ALA A 266 -4.02 23.83 11.93
C ALA A 266 -4.22 25.28 12.43
N SER A 267 -4.82 26.15 11.63
CA SER A 267 -5.12 27.53 12.04
C SER A 267 -6.08 27.57 13.23
N HIS A 268 -7.22 26.87 13.12
CA HIS A 268 -8.29 26.92 14.12
C HIS A 268 -7.90 26.24 15.44
N LYS A 269 -7.06 25.21 15.40
CA LYS A 269 -6.68 24.44 16.61
C LYS A 269 -5.48 25.05 17.34
N TRP A 270 -4.71 25.93 16.67
CA TRP A 270 -3.48 26.50 17.21
C TRP A 270 -3.46 28.05 17.27
N GLY A 271 -4.58 28.71 16.96
CA GLY A 271 -4.74 30.17 17.12
C GLY A 271 -3.89 31.00 16.16
N LEU A 272 -3.56 30.46 14.99
CA LEU A 272 -2.72 31.11 13.98
C LEU A 272 -3.57 31.84 12.94
N ASP A 273 -4.42 32.78 13.37
CA ASP A 273 -5.24 33.60 12.47
C ASP A 273 -4.35 34.64 11.76
N GLY A 274 -3.81 34.29 10.59
CA GLY A 274 -2.94 35.22 9.84
C GLY A 274 -2.42 34.80 8.47
N PHE A 275 -2.80 33.64 7.91
CA PHE A 275 -2.35 33.30 6.55
C PHE A 275 -3.18 34.06 5.50
N PRO A 276 -2.54 34.72 4.51
CA PRO A 276 -3.25 35.44 3.47
C PRO A 276 -4.06 34.46 2.62
N ARG A 277 -5.33 34.81 2.35
CA ARG A 277 -6.17 34.09 1.38
C ARG A 277 -5.50 34.21 0.02
N THR A 278 -4.90 33.13 -0.47
CA THR A 278 -4.37 33.08 -1.83
C THR A 278 -5.54 33.05 -2.81
N GLU A 279 -5.63 34.07 -3.66
CA GLU A 279 -6.52 34.09 -4.81
C GLU A 279 -6.28 32.84 -5.68
N CYS A 280 -7.34 32.10 -5.97
CA CYS A 280 -7.29 30.92 -6.81
C CYS A 280 -6.87 31.31 -8.23
N ILE A 281 -5.71 30.81 -8.67
CA ILE A 281 -5.29 30.87 -10.08
C ILE A 281 -6.26 30.00 -10.90
N ASP A 282 -6.84 30.57 -11.96
CA ASP A 282 -7.69 29.87 -12.92
C ASP A 282 -6.86 28.89 -13.76
N TYR A 283 -7.05 27.59 -13.54
CA TYR A 283 -6.31 26.51 -14.21
C TYR A 283 -6.97 26.00 -15.51
N ARG A 284 -7.90 26.75 -16.12
CA ARG A 284 -8.54 26.34 -17.39
C ARG A 284 -7.62 26.30 -18.62
N THR A 285 -6.35 26.69 -18.50
CA THR A 285 -5.45 26.89 -19.67
C THR A 285 -4.15 26.09 -19.66
N VAL A 286 -4.04 24.99 -18.89
CA VAL A 286 -2.87 24.10 -19.03
C VAL A 286 -3.06 23.14 -20.21
N THR A 287 -2.71 23.58 -21.42
CA THR A 287 -2.50 22.71 -22.57
C THR A 287 -1.14 22.02 -22.47
N CYS A 288 -1.13 20.69 -22.51
CA CYS A 288 0.07 19.87 -22.60
C CYS A 288 0.68 20.00 -23.99
N VAL A 289 1.95 20.44 -24.09
CA VAL A 289 2.79 20.33 -25.30
C VAL A 289 3.70 19.12 -25.15
#